data_AF-A0A3D1RDJ5-F1
#
_entry.id   AF-A0A3D1RDJ5-F1
#
_cell.length_a   1.000
_cell.length_b   1.000
_cell.length_c   1.000
_cell.angle_alpha   90.00
_cell.angle_beta   90.00
_cell.angle_gamma   90.00
#
_symmetry.space_group_name_H-M   'P 1'
#
loop_
_entity.id
_entity.type
_entity.pdbx_description
1 polymer ?
#
loop_
_entity_poly.entity_id
_entity_poly.type
_entity_poly.pdbx_seq_one_letter_code
_entity_poly.pdbx_strand_id
1 'polypeptide(L)'
;GSLGVEGRAGSSTSQVKAALATELAGMTDCRLEGDRVIAAETRSIIPARADQDALPPELQVATKPPEVVAAEMLRAASQRNGWRLVVTPPEKHPEIGRSVAKAIGATFVSFEEELLKRMEPEFAKFERAERFKAQRPKLKAAAEALLDELVKSYGGPGKAVVLGDTGILGLCEATHLPQRLYSRATGENIGFWAVVVPGVISKRQPLFNERTPVFHLDSSTIPLASTMVSLTAI
;
A
#
# COMPACT_ATOMS: atom_id res chain seq x y z
N GLY A 1 -45.55 41.56 55.76
CA GLY A 1 -45.62 40.25 55.10
C GLY A 1 -44.99 40.38 53.74
N SER A 2 -43.84 39.74 53.53
CA SER A 2 -43.15 39.70 52.23
C SER A 2 -43.82 38.69 51.31
N LEU A 3 -44.16 39.10 50.09
CA LEU A 3 -44.44 38.20 48.97
C LEU A 3 -43.20 38.15 48.09
N GLY A 4 -42.61 36.96 48.02
CA GLY A 4 -41.41 36.65 47.24
C GLY A 4 -41.71 36.45 45.75
N VAL A 5 -40.73 36.84 44.96
CA VAL A 5 -40.59 36.58 43.52
C VAL A 5 -39.81 35.27 43.35
N GLU A 6 -40.40 34.27 42.70
CA GLU A 6 -39.69 33.17 42.04
C GLU A 6 -40.50 32.82 40.77
N GLY A 7 -39.99 32.80 39.54
CA GLY A 7 -38.63 32.53 39.08
C GLY A 7 -38.68 31.33 38.15
N ARG A 8 -39.17 31.51 36.91
CA ARG A 8 -39.15 30.50 35.83
C ARG A 8 -37.70 30.13 35.51
N ALA A 9 -37.25 28.94 35.89
CA ALA A 9 -35.99 28.35 35.43
C ALA A 9 -36.06 26.82 35.44
N GLY A 10 -36.79 26.22 34.49
CA GLY A 10 -36.96 24.77 34.42
C GLY A 10 -36.89 24.11 33.03
N SER A 11 -36.94 24.88 31.92
CA SER A 11 -37.08 24.27 30.58
C SER A 11 -35.79 24.19 29.75
N SER A 12 -34.75 24.96 30.08
CA SER A 12 -33.54 25.07 29.25
C SER A 12 -32.63 23.85 29.35
N THR A 13 -32.41 23.31 30.56
CA THR A 13 -31.39 22.27 30.80
C THR A 13 -31.85 20.89 30.32
N SER A 14 -33.15 20.62 30.39
CA SER A 14 -33.77 19.38 29.91
C SER A 14 -33.75 19.29 28.37
N GLN A 15 -34.04 20.40 27.68
CA GLN A 15 -34.00 20.45 26.22
C GLN A 15 -32.56 20.34 25.68
N VAL A 16 -31.58 20.94 26.37
CA VAL A 16 -30.16 20.81 26.00
C VAL A 16 -29.66 19.38 26.22
N LYS A 17 -30.06 18.69 27.30
CA LYS A 17 -29.72 17.26 27.51
C LYS A 17 -30.31 16.36 26.42
N ALA A 18 -31.56 16.60 26.00
CA ALA A 18 -32.21 15.82 24.95
C ALA A 18 -31.60 16.06 23.56
N ALA A 19 -31.23 17.31 23.24
CA ALA A 19 -30.55 17.65 21.99
C ALA A 19 -29.13 17.03 21.94
N LEU A 20 -28.36 17.14 23.02
CA LEU A 20 -27.01 16.58 23.13
C LEU A 20 -27.01 15.05 23.02
N ALA A 21 -28.01 14.37 23.61
CA ALA A 21 -28.17 12.92 23.48
C ALA A 21 -28.51 12.48 22.04
N THR A 22 -29.25 13.31 21.30
CA THR A 22 -29.61 13.05 19.90
C THR A 22 -28.43 13.27 18.96
N GLU A 23 -27.60 14.30 19.20
CA GLU A 23 -26.34 14.52 18.48
C GLU A 23 -25.29 13.45 18.78
N LEU A 24 -25.16 13.03 20.04
CA LEU A 24 -24.24 11.95 20.44
C LEU A 24 -24.65 10.58 19.88
N ALA A 25 -25.95 10.32 19.69
CA ALA A 25 -26.42 9.10 19.02
C ALA A 25 -26.02 9.03 17.53
N GLY A 26 -25.63 10.15 16.92
CA GLY A 26 -25.09 10.23 15.57
C GLY A 26 -23.56 10.14 15.48
N MET A 27 -22.84 10.17 16.61
CA MET A 27 -21.38 10.09 16.66
C MET A 27 -20.94 8.68 17.07
N THR A 28 -20.31 7.94 16.16
CA THR A 28 -19.89 6.53 16.37
C THR A 28 -18.75 6.34 17.37
N ASP A 29 -18.13 7.42 17.87
CA ASP A 29 -16.86 7.37 18.60
C ASP A 29 -16.98 7.75 20.08
N CYS A 30 -18.19 8.02 20.58
CA CYS A 30 -18.44 8.43 21.97
C CYS A 30 -19.66 7.73 22.56
N ARG A 31 -19.60 7.37 23.84
CA ARG A 31 -20.76 6.91 24.62
C ARG A 31 -20.91 7.72 25.90
N LEU A 32 -22.15 7.92 26.33
CA LEU A 32 -22.47 8.53 27.63
C LEU A 32 -22.59 7.44 28.69
N GLU A 33 -21.82 7.56 29.78
CA GLU A 33 -21.96 6.72 30.98
C GLU A 33 -22.30 7.63 32.16
N GLY A 34 -23.58 7.66 32.56
CA GLY A 34 -24.10 8.65 33.51
C GLY A 34 -24.03 10.08 32.95
N ASP A 35 -23.39 10.99 33.70
CA ASP A 35 -23.16 12.39 33.28
C ASP A 35 -21.76 12.62 32.66
N ARG A 36 -21.06 11.56 32.23
CA ARG A 36 -19.72 11.66 31.61
C ARG A 36 -19.72 11.12 30.18
N VAL A 37 -19.10 11.88 29.27
CA VAL A 37 -18.80 11.43 27.90
C VAL A 37 -17.49 10.65 27.94
N ILE A 38 -17.56 9.38 27.56
CA ILE A 38 -16.40 8.48 27.44
C ILE A 38 -16.20 8.23 25.95
N ALA A 39 -14.97 8.30 25.46
CA ALA A 39 -14.66 7.81 24.13
C ALA A 39 -15.16 6.36 24.05
N ALA A 40 -16.05 6.06 23.10
CA ALA A 40 -16.37 4.68 22.83
C ALA A 40 -15.03 4.07 22.48
N GLU A 41 -14.59 3.07 23.24
CA GLU A 41 -13.43 2.29 22.83
C GLU A 41 -13.76 1.77 21.45
N THR A 42 -13.24 2.47 20.44
CA THR A 42 -13.04 1.92 19.13
C THR A 42 -12.23 0.70 19.48
N ARG A 43 -12.87 -0.48 19.44
CA ARG A 43 -12.11 -1.73 19.30
C ARG A 43 -11.17 -1.38 18.17
N SER A 44 -9.91 -1.14 18.51
CA SER A 44 -8.89 -0.95 17.51
C SER A 44 -8.94 -2.29 16.80
N ILE A 45 -9.65 -2.33 15.67
CA ILE A 45 -9.56 -3.44 14.74
C ILE A 45 -8.17 -3.22 14.17
N ILE A 46 -7.14 -3.53 14.96
CA ILE A 46 -5.85 -3.85 14.43
C ILE A 46 -6.18 -5.11 13.64
N PRO A 47 -6.28 -5.03 12.31
CA PRO A 47 -6.56 -6.20 11.51
C PRO A 47 -5.50 -7.24 11.89
N ALA A 48 -5.91 -8.49 12.10
CA ALA A 48 -4.95 -9.56 12.37
C ALA A 48 -3.89 -9.54 11.28
N ARG A 49 -2.65 -9.23 11.68
CA ARG A 49 -1.49 -9.23 10.79
C ARG A 49 -1.29 -10.67 10.33
N ALA A 50 -1.16 -10.89 9.03
CA ALA A 50 -0.90 -12.22 8.52
C ALA A 50 0.44 -12.72 9.07
N ASP A 51 0.49 -13.97 9.52
CA ASP A 51 1.75 -14.60 9.94
C ASP A 51 2.71 -14.65 8.75
N GLN A 52 3.87 -14.01 8.91
CA GLN A 52 4.90 -13.98 7.89
C GLN A 52 5.71 -15.28 7.91
N ASP A 53 5.87 -15.89 6.74
CA ASP A 53 6.73 -17.05 6.58
C ASP A 53 8.19 -16.72 6.89
N ALA A 54 8.95 -17.74 7.34
CA ALA A 54 10.40 -17.62 7.44
C ALA A 54 11.01 -17.27 6.08
N LEU A 55 12.14 -16.55 6.10
CA LEU A 55 12.86 -16.23 4.87
C LEU A 55 13.21 -17.52 4.11
N PRO A 56 13.19 -17.50 2.77
CA PRO A 56 13.56 -18.65 1.97
C PRO A 56 15.04 -19.02 2.18
N PRO A 57 15.43 -20.31 2.13
CA PRO A 57 16.80 -20.77 2.39
C PRO A 57 17.87 -20.06 1.55
N GLU A 58 17.51 -19.66 0.33
CA GLU A 58 18.37 -18.93 -0.61
C GLU A 58 18.82 -17.58 -0.07
N LEU A 59 18.02 -16.95 0.82
CA LEU A 59 18.36 -15.70 1.50
C LEU A 59 19.05 -15.92 2.85
N GLN A 60 19.06 -17.15 3.37
CA GLN A 60 19.66 -17.50 4.66
C GLN A 60 21.10 -18.01 4.50
N VAL A 61 21.99 -17.17 3.97
CA VAL A 61 23.41 -17.51 3.83
C VAL A 61 24.15 -17.19 5.13
N ALA A 62 24.73 -18.20 5.79
CA ALA A 62 25.37 -18.03 7.10
C ALA A 62 26.47 -16.95 7.17
N THR A 63 27.10 -16.64 6.04
CA THR A 63 28.21 -15.69 5.93
C THR A 63 27.80 -14.28 5.52
N LYS A 64 26.52 -14.06 5.14
CA LYS A 64 26.05 -12.77 4.64
C LYS A 64 24.68 -12.42 5.20
N PRO A 65 24.43 -11.14 5.50
CA PRO A 65 23.09 -10.71 5.90
C PRO A 65 22.12 -10.83 4.70
N PRO A 66 20.83 -11.17 4.92
CA PRO A 66 19.86 -11.43 3.86
C PRO A 66 19.71 -10.27 2.86
N GLU A 67 19.94 -9.03 3.30
CA GLU A 67 19.85 -7.82 2.47
C GLU A 67 20.90 -7.84 1.37
N VAL A 68 22.11 -8.27 1.71
CA VAL A 68 23.22 -8.36 0.76
C VAL A 68 22.95 -9.49 -0.24
N VAL A 69 22.43 -10.63 0.23
CA VAL A 69 22.09 -11.76 -0.65
C VAL A 69 20.97 -11.37 -1.63
N ALA A 70 19.91 -10.73 -1.13
CA ALA A 70 18.81 -10.25 -1.97
C ALA A 70 19.31 -9.22 -3.02
N ALA A 71 20.20 -8.30 -2.63
CA ALA A 71 20.81 -7.35 -3.56
C ALA A 71 21.65 -8.05 -4.64
N GLU A 72 22.46 -9.05 -4.27
CA GLU A 72 23.25 -9.85 -5.22
C GLU A 72 22.34 -10.63 -6.19
N MET A 73 21.27 -11.27 -5.68
CA MET A 73 20.30 -11.98 -6.51
C MET A 73 19.59 -11.04 -7.50
N LEU A 74 19.16 -9.87 -7.04
CA LEU A 74 18.52 -8.86 -7.89
C LEU A 74 19.49 -8.29 -8.92
N ARG A 75 20.74 -8.02 -8.55
CA ARG A 75 21.78 -7.53 -9.47
C ARG A 75 22.16 -8.57 -10.51
N ALA A 76 22.25 -9.84 -10.13
CA ALA A 76 22.50 -10.93 -11.06
C ALA A 76 21.33 -11.10 -12.04
N ALA A 77 20.09 -10.99 -11.53
CA ALA A 77 18.89 -11.04 -12.36
C ALA A 77 18.80 -9.85 -13.33
N SER A 78 19.24 -8.66 -12.92
CA SER A 78 19.17 -7.45 -13.76
C SER A 78 20.14 -7.43 -14.94
N GLN A 79 21.13 -8.33 -14.96
CA GLN A 79 22.04 -8.49 -16.12
C GLN A 79 21.35 -9.12 -17.34
N ARG A 80 20.13 -9.63 -17.18
CA ARG A 80 19.35 -10.27 -18.24
C ARG A 80 17.97 -9.65 -18.31
N ASN A 81 17.30 -9.78 -19.45
CA ASN A 81 15.88 -9.49 -19.53
C ASN A 81 15.11 -10.38 -18.57
N GLY A 82 14.07 -9.85 -17.96
CA GLY A 82 13.23 -10.65 -17.07
C GLY A 82 12.44 -9.81 -16.08
N TRP A 83 11.88 -10.52 -15.10
CA TRP A 83 10.97 -9.93 -14.13
C TRP A 83 11.21 -10.49 -12.74
N ARG A 84 11.09 -9.64 -11.72
CA ARG A 84 11.14 -10.02 -10.31
C ARG A 84 10.03 -9.32 -9.53
N LEU A 85 9.39 -10.05 -8.62
CA LEU A 85 8.51 -9.50 -7.60
C LEU A 85 9.31 -9.33 -6.32
N VAL A 86 9.34 -8.13 -5.76
CA VAL A 86 9.93 -7.83 -4.46
C VAL A 86 8.78 -7.54 -3.50
N VAL A 87 8.63 -8.36 -2.48
CA VAL A 87 7.57 -8.18 -1.46
C VAL A 87 8.21 -7.55 -0.24
N THR A 88 7.70 -6.40 0.18
CA THR A 88 8.28 -5.62 1.28
C THR A 88 7.23 -5.25 2.30
N PRO A 89 7.58 -5.07 3.58
CA PRO A 89 6.66 -4.58 4.60
C PRO A 89 5.98 -3.28 4.13
N PRO A 90 4.65 -3.12 4.32
CA PRO A 90 3.93 -1.95 3.84
C PRO A 90 4.50 -0.61 4.32
N GLU A 91 5.03 -0.58 5.55
CA GLU A 91 5.48 0.64 6.22
C GLU A 91 6.81 1.17 5.67
N LYS A 92 7.63 0.28 5.09
CA LYS A 92 8.97 0.61 4.54
C LYS A 92 9.04 0.46 3.02
N HIS A 93 7.91 0.17 2.40
CA HIS A 93 7.83 -0.17 0.98
C HIS A 93 8.44 0.90 0.05
N PRO A 94 8.20 2.22 0.24
CA PRO A 94 8.83 3.25 -0.60
C PRO A 94 10.36 3.31 -0.45
N GLU A 95 10.85 3.26 0.78
CA GLU A 95 12.29 3.34 1.09
C GLU A 95 13.05 2.14 0.53
N ILE A 96 12.50 0.94 0.73
CA ILE A 96 13.07 -0.30 0.21
C ILE A 96 13.05 -0.29 -1.33
N GLY A 97 11.98 0.19 -1.96
CA GLY A 97 11.90 0.27 -3.41
C GLY A 97 13.02 1.13 -4.03
N ARG A 98 13.30 2.30 -3.42
CA ARG A 98 14.42 3.16 -3.84
C ARG A 98 15.78 2.49 -3.59
N SER A 99 15.89 1.76 -2.49
CA SER A 99 17.08 1.00 -2.14
C SER A 99 17.37 -0.13 -3.13
N VAL A 100 16.33 -0.87 -3.58
CA VAL A 100 16.41 -1.88 -4.65
C VAL A 100 16.98 -1.25 -5.92
N ALA A 101 16.46 -0.11 -6.36
CA ALA A 101 16.93 0.57 -7.56
C ALA A 101 18.41 0.95 -7.47
N LYS A 102 18.85 1.52 -6.34
CA LYS A 102 20.27 1.83 -6.09
C LYS A 102 21.13 0.57 -6.12
N ALA A 103 20.70 -0.50 -5.45
CA ALA A 103 21.49 -1.73 -5.33
C ALA A 103 21.80 -2.38 -6.70
N ILE A 104 20.88 -2.29 -7.67
CA ILE A 104 21.06 -2.90 -9.00
C ILE A 104 21.42 -1.90 -10.11
N GLY A 105 21.56 -0.61 -9.80
CA GLY A 105 21.83 0.43 -10.79
C GLY A 105 20.68 0.65 -11.78
N ALA A 106 19.43 0.43 -11.35
CA ALA A 106 18.24 0.56 -12.19
C ALA A 106 17.59 1.94 -12.10
N THR A 107 16.76 2.26 -13.09
CA THR A 107 15.89 3.44 -13.04
C THR A 107 14.74 3.17 -12.07
N PHE A 108 14.60 4.00 -11.04
CA PHE A 108 13.45 3.95 -10.15
C PHE A 108 12.29 4.73 -10.77
N VAL A 109 11.10 4.14 -10.79
CA VAL A 109 9.85 4.77 -11.23
C VAL A 109 8.83 4.63 -10.12
N SER A 110 8.38 5.76 -9.57
CA SER A 110 7.30 5.80 -8.58
C SER A 110 5.95 5.68 -9.29
N PHE A 111 5.25 4.56 -9.09
CA PHE A 111 3.94 4.37 -9.71
C PHE A 111 2.91 5.37 -9.17
N GLU A 112 2.94 5.63 -7.86
CA GLU A 112 2.06 6.60 -7.20
C GLU A 112 2.25 8.01 -7.74
N GLU A 113 3.49 8.53 -7.77
CA GLU A 113 3.75 9.88 -8.25
C GLU A 113 3.32 10.06 -9.72
N GLU A 114 3.63 9.10 -10.58
CA GLU A 114 3.25 9.16 -12.00
C GLU A 114 1.72 9.05 -12.20
N LEU A 115 1.04 8.25 -11.38
CA LEU A 115 -0.42 8.17 -11.40
C LEU A 115 -1.07 9.47 -10.92
N LEU A 116 -0.55 10.06 -9.85
CA LEU A 116 -1.05 11.33 -9.32
C LEU A 116 -0.85 12.47 -10.32
N LYS A 117 0.34 12.58 -10.96
CA LYS A 117 0.59 13.56 -12.03
C LYS A 117 -0.39 13.40 -13.20
N ARG A 118 -0.69 12.16 -13.60
CA ARG A 118 -1.70 11.89 -14.64
C ARG A 118 -3.10 12.36 -14.23
N MET A 119 -3.44 12.18 -12.96
CA MET A 119 -4.77 12.48 -12.44
C MET A 119 -4.95 13.96 -12.06
N GLU A 120 -3.87 14.70 -11.80
CA GLU A 120 -3.86 16.10 -11.36
C GLU A 120 -4.77 17.03 -12.20
N PRO A 121 -4.75 16.98 -13.55
CA PRO A 121 -5.63 17.83 -14.37
C PRO A 121 -7.13 17.57 -14.15
N GLU A 122 -7.48 16.38 -13.67
CA GLU A 122 -8.86 15.95 -13.42
C GLU A 122 -9.08 15.57 -11.95
N PHE A 123 -8.27 16.10 -11.01
CA PHE A 123 -8.22 15.63 -9.62
C PHE A 123 -9.59 15.61 -8.95
N ALA A 124 -10.41 16.65 -9.14
CA ALA A 124 -11.77 16.74 -8.57
C ALA A 124 -12.71 15.60 -9.04
N LYS A 125 -12.50 15.08 -10.26
CA LYS A 125 -13.25 13.93 -10.81
C LYS A 125 -12.80 12.63 -10.14
N PHE A 126 -11.51 12.51 -9.82
CA PHE A 126 -10.92 11.34 -9.19
C PHE A 126 -11.08 11.31 -7.67
N GLU A 127 -11.08 12.45 -6.98
CA GLU A 127 -11.41 12.54 -5.56
C GLU A 127 -12.86 12.09 -5.30
N ARG A 128 -13.79 12.50 -6.18
CA ARG A 128 -15.14 11.93 -6.18
C ARG A 128 -15.13 10.44 -6.49
N ALA A 129 -14.23 9.98 -7.36
CA ALA A 129 -14.17 8.56 -7.74
C ALA A 129 -13.70 7.63 -6.62
N GLU A 130 -12.79 8.11 -5.76
CA GLU A 130 -12.32 7.39 -4.59
C GLU A 130 -13.45 7.16 -3.59
N ARG A 131 -14.26 8.21 -3.32
CA ARG A 131 -15.41 8.16 -2.41
C ARG A 131 -16.58 7.32 -2.92
N PHE A 132 -16.66 7.07 -4.23
CA PHE A 132 -17.76 6.32 -4.84
C PHE A 132 -17.24 5.03 -5.49
N LYS A 133 -17.57 3.88 -4.89
CA LYS A 133 -17.25 2.53 -5.41
C LYS A 133 -17.56 2.36 -6.91
N ALA A 134 -18.58 3.05 -7.43
CA ALA A 134 -18.97 3.07 -8.84
C ALA A 134 -17.92 3.64 -9.81
N GLN A 135 -16.90 4.35 -9.33
CA GLN A 135 -15.86 4.95 -10.16
C GLN A 135 -14.49 4.26 -10.05
N ARG A 136 -14.37 3.19 -9.25
CA ARG A 136 -13.19 2.31 -9.21
C ARG A 136 -12.77 1.79 -10.59
N PRO A 137 -13.69 1.49 -11.54
CA PRO A 137 -13.30 1.15 -12.91
C PRO A 137 -12.46 2.24 -13.62
N LYS A 138 -12.68 3.53 -13.31
CA LYS A 138 -11.88 4.62 -13.89
C LYS A 138 -10.47 4.67 -13.31
N LEU A 139 -10.33 4.45 -12.00
CA LEU A 139 -9.03 4.37 -11.33
C LEU A 139 -8.23 3.18 -11.85
N LYS A 140 -8.89 2.02 -11.97
CA LYS A 140 -8.31 0.81 -12.57
C LYS A 140 -7.81 1.06 -14.00
N ALA A 141 -8.65 1.65 -14.85
CA ALA A 141 -8.29 1.96 -16.23
C ALA A 141 -7.13 2.97 -16.32
N ALA A 142 -7.09 3.97 -15.42
CA ALA A 142 -5.99 4.92 -15.36
C ALA A 142 -4.67 4.25 -14.95
N ALA A 143 -4.70 3.36 -13.95
CA ALA A 143 -3.53 2.59 -13.51
C ALA A 143 -3.04 1.63 -14.62
N GLU A 144 -3.96 0.97 -15.32
CA GLU A 144 -3.64 0.11 -16.47
C GLU A 144 -2.99 0.89 -17.62
N ALA A 145 -3.56 2.05 -17.98
CA ALA A 145 -3.01 2.91 -19.02
C ALA A 145 -1.64 3.49 -18.61
N LEU A 146 -1.46 3.84 -17.34
CA LEU A 146 -0.17 4.29 -16.84
C LEU A 146 0.90 3.20 -16.99
N LEU A 147 0.61 1.95 -16.63
CA LEU A 147 1.58 0.86 -16.81
C LEU A 147 2.01 0.73 -18.27
N ASP A 148 1.07 0.86 -19.21
CA ASP A 148 1.35 0.81 -20.64
C ASP A 148 2.31 1.92 -21.09
N GLU A 149 2.10 3.14 -20.59
CA GLU A 149 2.96 4.28 -20.87
C GLU A 149 4.35 4.18 -20.22
N LEU A 150 4.42 3.68 -18.99
CA LEU A 150 5.69 3.45 -18.29
C LEU A 150 6.53 2.40 -19.01
N VAL A 151 5.92 1.29 -19.45
CA VAL A 151 6.63 0.26 -20.24
C VAL A 151 7.15 0.86 -21.55
N LYS A 152 6.36 1.68 -22.23
CA LYS A 152 6.79 2.37 -23.46
C LYS A 152 7.94 3.35 -23.23
N SER A 153 7.95 4.04 -22.09
CA SER A 153 8.89 5.12 -21.81
C SER A 153 10.23 4.63 -21.23
N TYR A 154 10.18 3.60 -20.38
CA TYR A 154 11.34 3.10 -19.64
C TYR A 154 11.80 1.71 -20.09
N GLY A 155 10.94 0.98 -20.81
CA GLY A 155 11.25 -0.36 -21.30
C GLY A 155 12.21 -0.34 -22.49
N GLY A 156 12.98 -1.42 -22.60
CA GLY A 156 13.81 -1.69 -23.78
C GLY A 156 14.97 -2.64 -23.46
N PRO A 157 15.63 -3.18 -24.50
CA PRO A 157 16.75 -4.09 -24.32
C PRO A 157 17.87 -3.48 -23.47
N GLY A 158 18.38 -4.23 -22.50
CA GLY A 158 19.45 -3.77 -21.60
C GLY A 158 19.05 -2.69 -20.59
N LYS A 159 17.75 -2.33 -20.52
CA LYS A 159 17.22 -1.46 -19.46
C LYS A 159 16.92 -2.27 -18.22
N ALA A 160 17.13 -1.67 -17.06
CA ALA A 160 16.68 -2.19 -15.77
C ALA A 160 15.82 -1.13 -15.08
N VAL A 161 14.60 -1.51 -14.73
CA VAL A 161 13.60 -0.62 -14.12
C VAL A 161 13.09 -1.23 -12.83
N VAL A 162 12.97 -0.40 -11.80
CA VAL A 162 12.31 -0.75 -10.53
C VAL A 162 11.03 0.06 -10.43
N LEU A 163 9.90 -0.62 -10.45
CA LEU A 163 8.60 -0.04 -10.24
C LEU A 163 8.28 -0.07 -8.75
N GLY A 164 8.37 1.11 -8.11
CA GLY A 164 8.12 1.30 -6.68
C GLY A 164 6.81 2.05 -6.41
N ASP A 165 6.56 2.34 -5.14
CA ASP A 165 5.38 3.10 -4.66
C ASP A 165 4.04 2.55 -5.21
N THR A 166 3.94 1.23 -5.30
CA THR A 166 2.76 0.52 -5.82
C THR A 166 1.65 0.30 -4.79
N GLY A 167 1.73 0.90 -3.59
CA GLY A 167 0.67 0.79 -2.57
C GLY A 167 -0.70 1.25 -3.06
N ILE A 168 -0.72 2.26 -3.93
CA ILE A 168 -1.92 2.79 -4.60
C ILE A 168 -2.65 1.75 -5.49
N LEU A 169 -2.00 0.64 -5.86
CA LEU A 169 -2.64 -0.42 -6.65
C LEU A 169 -3.82 -1.06 -5.93
N GLY A 170 -3.76 -1.16 -4.60
CA GLY A 170 -4.86 -1.65 -3.79
C GLY A 170 -6.09 -0.75 -3.89
N LEU A 171 -5.89 0.57 -3.87
CA LEU A 171 -6.95 1.57 -4.02
C LEU A 171 -7.57 1.52 -5.42
N CYS A 172 -6.75 1.29 -6.45
CA CYS A 172 -7.17 1.23 -7.84
C CYS A 172 -7.82 -0.11 -8.25
N GLU A 173 -7.94 -1.09 -7.35
CA GLU A 173 -8.32 -2.48 -7.68
C GLU A 173 -7.46 -3.07 -8.82
N ALA A 174 -6.17 -2.72 -8.82
CA ALA A 174 -5.22 -2.98 -9.89
C ALA A 174 -4.07 -3.91 -9.45
N THR A 175 -4.33 -4.81 -8.50
CA THR A 175 -3.33 -5.78 -7.98
C THR A 175 -2.94 -6.86 -8.99
N HIS A 176 -3.59 -6.90 -10.16
CA HIS A 176 -3.22 -7.75 -11.31
C HIS A 176 -2.10 -7.17 -12.17
N LEU A 177 -1.74 -5.88 -12.00
CA LEU A 177 -0.69 -5.24 -12.80
C LEU A 177 0.70 -5.91 -12.70
N PRO A 178 1.14 -6.44 -11.54
CA PRO A 178 2.38 -7.23 -11.48
C PRO A 178 2.38 -8.43 -12.44
N GLN A 179 1.25 -9.16 -12.54
CA GLN A 179 1.09 -10.25 -13.49
C GLN A 179 1.14 -9.75 -14.94
N ARG A 180 0.45 -8.65 -15.23
CA ARG A 180 0.44 -8.06 -16.58
C ARG A 180 1.84 -7.66 -17.02
N LEU A 181 2.64 -7.07 -16.12
CA LEU A 181 4.01 -6.72 -16.42
C LEU A 181 4.89 -7.97 -16.60
N TYR A 182 4.71 -9.01 -15.79
CA TYR A 182 5.38 -10.30 -15.99
C TYR A 182 5.10 -10.88 -17.38
N SER A 183 3.83 -10.92 -17.81
CA SER A 183 3.46 -11.42 -19.14
C SER A 183 4.13 -10.62 -20.26
N ARG A 184 4.32 -9.32 -20.08
CA ARG A 184 5.07 -8.50 -21.05
C ARG A 184 6.57 -8.73 -21.00
N ALA A 185 7.17 -8.78 -19.82
CA ALA A 185 8.60 -9.05 -19.66
C ALA A 185 9.01 -10.43 -20.21
N THR A 186 8.07 -11.37 -20.31
CA THR A 186 8.28 -12.70 -20.90
C THR A 186 7.94 -12.78 -22.39
N GLY A 187 6.90 -12.05 -22.84
CA GLY A 187 6.49 -12.04 -24.26
C GLY A 187 7.20 -11.00 -25.13
N GLU A 188 7.76 -9.94 -24.53
CA GLU A 188 8.35 -8.79 -25.18
C GLU A 188 9.74 -8.50 -24.59
N ASN A 189 10.63 -7.92 -25.40
CA ASN A 189 11.96 -7.51 -24.94
C ASN A 189 11.92 -6.09 -24.34
N ILE A 190 11.30 -5.97 -23.17
CA ILE A 190 11.17 -4.69 -22.44
C ILE A 190 12.28 -4.46 -21.39
N GLY A 191 13.32 -5.29 -21.39
CA GLY A 191 14.40 -5.24 -20.40
C GLY A 191 14.10 -5.99 -19.11
N PHE A 192 14.80 -5.63 -18.04
CA PHE A 192 14.58 -6.15 -16.69
C PHE A 192 13.63 -5.25 -15.91
N TRP A 193 12.64 -5.86 -15.25
CA TRP A 193 11.68 -5.16 -14.39
C TRP A 193 11.59 -5.80 -13.01
N ALA A 194 11.85 -5.03 -11.96
CA ALA A 194 11.52 -5.41 -10.59
C ALA A 194 10.27 -4.64 -10.14
N VAL A 195 9.24 -5.35 -9.70
CA VAL A 195 8.02 -4.74 -9.13
C VAL A 195 8.09 -4.89 -7.63
N VAL A 196 8.10 -3.76 -6.92
CA VAL A 196 8.11 -3.74 -5.46
C VAL A 196 6.68 -3.57 -4.99
N VAL A 197 6.15 -4.53 -4.22
CA VAL A 197 4.78 -4.49 -3.69
C VAL A 197 4.77 -4.50 -2.16
N PRO A 198 3.88 -3.70 -1.52
CA PRO A 198 3.74 -3.73 -0.07
C PRO A 198 2.96 -4.98 0.35
N GLY A 199 3.48 -5.72 1.32
CA GLY A 199 2.87 -6.96 1.76
C GLY A 199 3.81 -7.87 2.55
N VAL A 200 3.32 -9.07 2.78
CA VAL A 200 4.08 -10.17 3.40
C VAL A 200 3.87 -11.45 2.61
N ILE A 201 4.79 -12.41 2.73
CA ILE A 201 4.54 -13.78 2.28
C ILE A 201 3.96 -14.55 3.46
N SER A 202 2.78 -15.12 3.28
CA SER A 202 2.11 -15.97 4.28
C SER A 202 1.65 -17.25 3.62
N LYS A 203 2.02 -18.41 4.16
CA LYS A 203 1.71 -19.74 3.60
C LYS A 203 2.13 -19.87 2.13
N ARG A 204 3.32 -19.38 1.80
CA ARG A 204 3.93 -19.30 0.47
C ARG A 204 3.18 -18.41 -0.53
N GLN A 205 2.25 -17.58 -0.07
CA GLN A 205 1.48 -16.68 -0.92
C GLN A 205 1.81 -15.23 -0.55
N PRO A 206 2.29 -14.40 -1.50
CA PRO A 206 2.38 -12.96 -1.30
C PRO A 206 0.99 -12.35 -1.13
N LEU A 207 0.83 -11.60 -0.05
CA LEU A 207 -0.39 -10.86 0.29
C LEU A 207 -0.11 -9.36 0.22
N PHE A 208 -0.68 -8.70 -0.79
CA PHE A 208 -0.68 -7.24 -0.91
C PHE A 208 -1.36 -6.63 0.32
N ASN A 209 -0.67 -5.70 0.98
CA ASN A 209 -1.10 -5.11 2.24
C ASN A 209 -1.64 -6.15 3.23
N GLU A 210 -1.01 -7.33 3.26
CA GLU A 210 -1.30 -8.44 4.18
C GLU A 210 -2.70 -9.08 4.02
N ARG A 211 -3.40 -8.78 2.92
CA ARG A 211 -4.80 -9.21 2.71
C ARG A 211 -5.07 -9.86 1.36
N THR A 212 -4.60 -9.23 0.27
CA THR A 212 -5.02 -9.61 -1.08
C THR A 212 -3.93 -10.44 -1.76
N PRO A 213 -4.20 -11.67 -2.20
CA PRO A 213 -3.22 -12.47 -2.93
C PRO A 213 -2.75 -11.74 -4.20
N VAL A 214 -1.44 -11.80 -4.46
CA VAL A 214 -0.83 -11.29 -5.69
C VAL A 214 -0.24 -12.45 -6.47
N PHE A 215 -0.28 -12.32 -7.80
CA PHE A 215 0.45 -13.22 -8.67
C PHE A 215 1.94 -13.27 -8.31
N HIS A 216 2.49 -14.46 -8.22
CA HIS A 216 3.88 -14.67 -7.89
C HIS A 216 4.41 -15.95 -8.54
N LEU A 217 5.72 -16.06 -8.58
CA LEU A 217 6.44 -17.27 -8.99
C LEU A 217 7.53 -17.51 -7.96
N ASP A 218 7.62 -18.73 -7.41
CA ASP A 218 8.56 -19.06 -6.33
C ASP A 218 10.00 -18.63 -6.66
N SER A 219 10.46 -18.88 -7.89
CA SER A 219 11.83 -18.55 -8.33
C SER A 219 12.07 -17.08 -8.67
N SER A 220 11.01 -16.26 -8.73
CA SER A 220 11.09 -14.84 -9.13
C SER A 220 10.54 -13.90 -8.07
N THR A 221 10.19 -14.41 -6.89
CA THR A 221 9.66 -13.65 -5.77
C THR A 221 10.71 -13.55 -4.68
N ILE A 222 11.03 -12.34 -4.26
CA ILE A 222 12.02 -12.06 -3.24
C ILE A 222 11.31 -11.42 -2.05
N PRO A 223 11.09 -12.15 -0.95
CA PRO A 223 10.59 -11.57 0.28
C PRO A 223 11.69 -10.77 0.97
N LEU A 224 11.39 -9.53 1.33
CA LEU A 224 12.18 -8.73 2.23
C LEU A 224 11.45 -8.65 3.58
N ALA A 225 12.14 -9.00 4.67
CA ALA A 225 11.58 -9.01 6.01
C ALA A 225 11.49 -7.60 6.61
N SER A 226 10.64 -7.42 7.64
CA SER A 226 10.46 -6.14 8.36
C SER A 226 11.73 -5.60 9.01
N THR A 227 12.68 -6.48 9.31
CA THR A 227 14.02 -6.14 9.81
C THR A 227 14.92 -5.53 8.74
N MET A 228 14.64 -5.79 7.46
CA MET A 228 15.41 -5.31 6.31
C MET A 228 14.96 -3.88 5.99
N VAL A 229 15.75 -2.88 6.43
CA VAL A 229 15.40 -1.45 6.25
C VAL A 229 15.92 -0.90 4.92
N SER A 230 16.96 -1.52 4.37
CA SER A 230 17.57 -1.14 3.10
C SER A 230 18.32 -2.33 2.52
N LEU A 231 18.35 -2.46 1.19
CA LEU A 231 19.36 -3.26 0.52
C LEU A 231 20.68 -2.48 0.55
N THR A 232 21.66 -3.00 1.26
CA THR A 232 22.98 -2.38 1.31
C THR A 232 23.66 -2.63 -0.03
N ALA A 233 24.01 -1.56 -0.75
CA ALA A 233 24.96 -1.67 -1.84
C ALA A 233 26.32 -2.01 -1.25
N ILE A 234 26.94 -3.09 -1.75
CA ILE A 234 28.36 -3.40 -1.51
C ILE A 234 29.20 -2.37 -2.27
#